data_AF-K6ZFG8-F1
#
_entry.id   AF-K6ZFG8-F1
#
_cell.length_a   1.000
_cell.length_b   1.000
_cell.length_c   1.000
_cell.angle_alpha   90.00
_cell.angle_beta   90.00
_cell.angle_gamma   90.00
#
_symmetry.space_group_name_H-M   'P 1'
#
loop_
_entity.id
_entity.type
_entity.pdbx_description
1 polymer ?
#
loop_
_entity_poly.entity_id
_entity_poly.type
_entity_poly.pdbx_seq_one_letter_code
_entity_poly.pdbx_strand_id
1 'polypeptide(L)' 'MHDIIIAIEKNKANRDLSLMVLGNVITNIFHQQVPENKRQQMAEQFTQVLLKSINGK' A
#
# COMPACT_ATOMS: atom_id res chain seq x y z
N MET A 1 -8.64 -9.06 -0.45
CA MET A 1 -8.35 -8.01 0.56
C MET A 1 -8.46 -8.54 1.98
N HIS A 2 -9.51 -9.30 2.33
CA HIS A 2 -9.62 -9.96 3.65
C HIS A 2 -8.46 -10.91 3.98
N ASP A 3 -7.93 -11.65 3.00
CA ASP A 3 -6.86 -12.64 3.27
C ASP A 3 -5.54 -12.03 3.73
N ILE A 4 -5.20 -10.82 3.27
CA ILE A 4 -3.97 -10.12 3.67
C ILE A 4 -4.09 -9.64 5.12
N ILE A 5 -5.24 -9.08 5.49
CA ILE A 5 -5.52 -8.63 6.85
C ILE A 5 -5.53 -9.83 7.81
N ILE A 6 -6.20 -10.93 7.42
CA ILE A 6 -6.23 -12.16 8.19
C ILE A 6 -4.83 -12.78 8.33
N ALA A 7 -3.99 -12.75 7.29
CA ALA A 7 -2.62 -13.24 7.37
C ALA A 7 -1.75 -12.37 8.30
N ILE A 8 -1.92 -11.04 8.28
CA ILE A 8 -1.24 -10.10 9.17
C ILE A 8 -1.65 -10.33 10.63
N GLU A 9 -2.96 -10.46 10.89
CA GLU A 9 -3.51 -10.73 12.23
C GLU A 9 -3.10 -12.11 12.77
N LYS A 10 -3.15 -13.15 11.93
CA LYS A 10 -2.75 -14.52 12.30
C LYS A 10 -1.28 -14.61 12.67
N ASN A 11 -0.41 -13.82 12.04
CA ASN A 11 1.03 -13.79 12.32
C ASN A 11 1.42 -12.85 13.47
N LYS A 12 0.44 -12.24 14.18
CA LYS A 12 0.68 -11.23 15.22
C LYS A 12 1.63 -10.12 14.75
N ALA A 13 1.53 -9.75 13.48
CA ALA A 13 2.40 -8.73 12.91
C ALA A 13 2.17 -7.41 13.65
N ASN A 14 3.25 -6.82 14.16
CA ASN A 14 3.16 -5.49 14.73
C ASN A 14 2.80 -4.48 13.63
N ARG A 15 2.31 -3.30 14.04
CA ARG A 15 1.89 -2.24 13.12
C ARG A 15 2.94 -1.94 12.04
N ASP A 16 4.22 -1.91 12.41
CA ASP A 16 5.30 -1.54 11.50
C ASP A 16 5.53 -2.63 10.43
N LEU A 17 5.45 -3.91 10.81
CA LEU A 17 5.51 -5.04 9.87
C LEU A 17 4.28 -5.08 8.95
N SER A 18 3.09 -4.77 9.48
CA SER A 18 1.87 -4.66 8.68
C SER A 18 1.99 -3.57 7.61
N LEU A 19 2.50 -2.39 7.98
CA LEU A 19 2.75 -1.29 7.04
C LEU A 19 3.81 -1.65 6.00
N MET A 20 4.88 -2.35 6.39
CA MET A 20 5.91 -2.82 5.47
C MET A 20 5.36 -3.82 4.43
N VAL A 21 4.59 -4.81 4.87
CA VAL A 21 3.98 -5.81 3.96
C VAL A 21 3.00 -5.14 3.00
N LEU A 22 2.15 -4.23 3.49
CA LEU A 22 1.24 -3.47 2.63
C LEU A 22 2.01 -2.59 1.63
N GLY A 23 3.11 -1.96 2.06
CA GLY A 23 4.01 -1.20 1.19
C GLY A 23 4.61 -2.07 0.07
N ASN A 24 5.04 -3.29 0.40
CA ASN A 24 5.56 -4.25 -0.59
C ASN A 24 4.48 -4.66 -1.60
N VAL A 25 3.25 -4.91 -1.14
CA VAL A 25 2.12 -5.24 -2.02
C VAL A 25 1.84 -4.08 -2.99
N ILE A 26 1.77 -2.85 -2.48
CA ILE A 26 1.55 -1.65 -3.30
C ILE A 26 2.69 -1.52 -4.32
N THR A 27 3.94 -1.60 -3.88
CA THR A 27 5.12 -1.51 -4.76
C THR A 27 5.07 -2.55 -5.88
N ASN A 28 4.71 -3.80 -5.56
CA ASN A 28 4.58 -4.85 -6.55
C ASN A 28 3.49 -4.56 -7.60
N ILE A 29 2.35 -3.99 -7.19
CA ILE A 29 1.29 -3.56 -8.13
C ILE A 29 1.85 -2.51 -9.10
N PHE A 30 2.59 -1.52 -8.61
CA PHE A 30 3.22 -0.51 -9.47
C PHE A 30 4.26 -1.11 -10.43
N HIS A 31 5.03 -2.09 -9.97
CA HIS A 31 6.01 -2.75 -10.83
C HIS A 31 5.36 -3.58 -11.95
N GLN A 32 4.28 -4.30 -11.64
CA GLN A 32 3.65 -5.23 -12.58
C GLN A 32 2.60 -4.57 -13.49
N GLN A 33 1.87 -3.57 -12.99
CA GLN A 33 0.65 -3.07 -13.62
C GLN A 33 0.76 -1.60 -14.07
N VAL A 34 1.86 -0.90 -13.74
CA VAL A 34 2.06 0.49 -14.11
C VAL A 34 3.31 0.64 -14.99
N PRO A 35 3.19 1.29 -16.17
CA PRO A 35 4.33 1.63 -17.01
C PRO A 35 5.36 2.45 -16.24
N GLU A 36 6.65 2.16 -16.43
CA GLU A 36 7.75 2.76 -15.66
C GLU A 36 7.72 4.29 -15.66
N ASN A 37 7.42 4.90 -16.80
CA ASN A 37 7.31 6.36 -16.96
C ASN A 37 6.14 7.00 -16.19
N LYS A 38 5.16 6.22 -15.72
CA LYS A 38 4.00 6.69 -14.95
C LYS A 38 4.05 6.30 -13.49
N ARG A 39 4.95 5.40 -13.08
CA ARG A 39 5.01 4.86 -11.71
C ARG A 39 5.15 5.96 -10.67
N GLN A 40 6.08 6.88 -10.87
CA GLN A 40 6.33 7.96 -9.89
C GLN A 40 5.11 8.88 -9.74
N GLN A 41 4.57 9.38 -10.86
CA GLN A 41 3.39 10.24 -10.85
C GLN A 41 2.18 9.56 -10.17
N MET A 42 1.93 8.29 -10.49
CA MET A 42 0.81 7.55 -9.91
C MET A 42 1.05 7.24 -8.41
N ALA A 43 2.29 7.02 -7.98
CA ALA A 43 2.62 6.78 -6.58
C ALA A 43 2.43 8.05 -5.73
N GLU A 44 2.80 9.21 -6.27
CA GLU A 44 2.53 10.52 -5.66
C GLU A 44 1.02 10.75 -5.52
N GLN A 45 0.25 10.51 -6.59
CA GLN A 45 -1.22 10.63 -6.54
C GLN A 45 -1.85 9.69 -5.51
N PHE A 46 -1.41 8.43 -5.46
CA PHE A 46 -1.88 7.46 -4.48
C PHE A 46 -1.61 7.95 -3.04
N THR A 47 -0.41 8.46 -2.79
CA THR A 47 -0.03 8.96 -1.46
C THR A 47 -0.85 10.20 -1.07
N GLN A 48 -1.12 11.10 -2.02
CA GLN A 48 -1.99 12.25 -1.80
C GLN A 48 -3.42 11.84 -1.43
N VAL A 49 -3.97 10.83 -2.11
CA VAL A 49 -5.30 10.27 -1.77
C VAL A 49 -5.27 9.63 -0.38
N LEU A 50 -4.24 8.85 -0.07
CA LEU A 50 -4.06 8.24 1.26
C LEU A 50 -4.04 9.30 2.38
N LEU A 51 -3.26 10.37 2.19
CA LEU A 51 -3.19 11.48 3.15
C LEU A 51 -4.55 12.18 3.32
N LYS A 52 -5.30 12.37 2.25
CA LYS A 52 -6.67 12.91 2.32
C LYS A 52 -7.61 12.00 3.09
N SER A 53 -7.57 10.69 2.82
CA SER A 53 -8.39 9.69 3.51
C SER A 53 -8.10 9.64 5.02
N ILE A 54 -6.83 9.79 5.42
CA ILE A 54 -6.45 9.84 6.85
C ILE A 54 -6.91 11.16 7.49
N ASN A 55 -6.82 12.27 6.77
CA ASN A 55 -7.18 13.60 7.28
C ASN A 55 -8.69 13.91 7.22
N GLY A 56 -9.52 13.00 6.72
CA GLY A 56 -10.99 13.08 6.81
C GLY A 56 -11.61 14.29 6.09
N LYS A 57 -11.02 14.76 4.97
CA LYS A 57 -11.61 15.80 4.10
C LYS A 57 -11.96 15.26 2.74
#